data_AF-A0A3E1E037-F1
#
_entry.id   AF-A0A3E1E037-F1
#
_cell.length_a   1.000
_cell.length_b   1.000
_cell.length_c   1.000
_cell.angle_alpha   90.00
_cell.angle_beta   90.00
_cell.angle_gamma   90.00
#
_symmetry.space_group_name_H-M   'P 1'
#
loop_
_entity.id
_entity.type
_entity.pdbx_description
1 polymer ?
#
loop_
_entity_poly.entity_id
_entity_poly.type
_entity_poly.pdbx_seq_one_letter_code
_entity_poly.pdbx_strand_id
1 'polypeptide(L)'
;WVPLEPGVYCISATMLEHVYSPIRGPWTDALEKEYQQARVLEPALLAYYGDPQQRAEMDRAASPDKWRRAETRLDLLRFARLCHYLRVRSPDANIGYSIFIYRLTAAEIAAATAGSLAEWQALIDRTAGRRSR
;
A
#
# COMPACT_ATOMS: atom_id res chain seq x y z
N TRP A 1 -5.93 8.99 -7.27
CA TRP A 1 -5.21 7.74 -7.00
C TRP A 1 -3.88 7.78 -7.69
N VAL A 2 -2.81 7.40 -7.00
CA VAL A 2 -1.44 7.42 -7.54
C VAL A 2 -0.81 6.04 -7.36
N PRO A 3 -0.20 5.45 -8.40
CA PRO A 3 0.56 4.21 -8.24
C PRO A 3 1.80 4.46 -7.37
N LEU A 4 2.16 3.48 -6.54
CA LEU A 4 3.42 3.54 -5.79
C LEU A 4 4.56 3.16 -6.72
N GLU A 5 5.62 3.96 -6.72
CA GLU A 5 6.78 3.80 -7.60
C GLU A 5 8.04 3.45 -6.80
N PRO A 6 9.08 2.90 -7.43
CA PRO A 6 10.39 2.73 -6.78
C PRO A 6 10.92 4.09 -6.32
N GLY A 7 11.50 4.17 -5.13
CA GLY A 7 11.97 5.46 -4.63
C GLY A 7 12.28 5.51 -3.14
N VAL A 8 12.45 6.73 -2.64
CA VAL A 8 12.71 7.00 -1.22
C VAL A 8 11.40 7.38 -0.54
N TYR A 9 11.05 6.61 0.49
CA TYR A 9 9.84 6.78 1.29
C TYR A 9 10.23 7.22 2.70
N CYS A 10 9.69 8.35 3.13
CA CYS A 10 9.84 8.87 4.49
C CYS A 10 8.56 8.56 5.27
N ILE A 11 8.61 7.58 6.16
CA ILE A 11 7.44 7.09 6.90
C ILE A 11 7.61 7.45 8.38
N SER A 12 6.64 8.16 8.96
CA SER A 12 6.69 8.45 10.39
C SER A 12 6.45 7.20 11.23
N ALA A 13 6.93 7.19 12.48
CA ALA A 13 6.71 6.08 13.40
C ALA A 13 5.22 5.80 13.65
N THR A 14 4.39 6.84 13.74
CA THR A 14 2.95 6.68 13.94
C THR A 14 2.23 6.13 12.71
N MET A 15 2.72 6.44 11.51
CA MET A 15 2.22 5.85 10.26
C MET A 15 2.66 4.38 10.14
N LEU A 16 3.94 4.09 10.40
CA LEU A 16 4.47 2.74 10.36
C LEU A 16 3.74 1.82 11.35
N GLU A 17 3.40 2.31 12.55
CA GLU A 17 2.68 1.56 13.57
C GLU A 17 1.14 1.68 13.50
N HIS A 18 0.60 2.33 12.46
CA HIS A 18 -0.84 2.46 12.24
C HIS A 18 -1.61 3.10 13.41
N VAL A 19 -0.98 3.98 14.19
CA VAL A 19 -1.58 4.57 15.41
C VAL A 19 -2.93 5.23 15.14
N TYR A 20 -3.04 5.93 14.00
CA TYR A 20 -4.26 6.63 13.57
C TYR A 20 -5.03 5.92 12.44
N SER A 21 -4.59 4.73 12.03
CA SER A 21 -5.27 3.98 10.97
C SER A 21 -6.52 3.26 11.49
N PRO A 22 -7.57 3.10 10.67
CA PRO A 22 -8.66 2.17 10.96
C PRO A 22 -8.24 0.70 10.79
N ILE A 23 -7.13 0.41 10.11
CA ILE A 23 -6.57 -0.94 9.97
C ILE A 23 -5.49 -1.12 11.04
N ARG A 24 -5.82 -1.87 12.10
CA ARG A 24 -4.96 -2.06 13.27
C ARG A 24 -4.62 -3.54 13.47
N GLY A 25 -3.50 -3.78 14.14
CA GLY A 25 -3.06 -5.13 14.50
C GLY A 25 -2.40 -5.90 13.34
N PRO A 26 -2.35 -7.24 13.43
CA PRO A 26 -1.69 -8.07 12.43
C PRO A 26 -2.41 -8.01 11.08
N TRP A 27 -1.69 -8.31 10.01
CA TRP A 27 -2.29 -8.50 8.69
C TRP A 27 -2.93 -9.89 8.68
N THR A 28 -4.23 -9.94 8.44
CA THR A 28 -5.02 -11.18 8.49
C THR A 28 -5.46 -11.61 7.10
N ASP A 29 -5.83 -12.88 6.95
CA ASP A 29 -6.37 -13.40 5.68
C ASP A 29 -7.61 -12.64 5.21
N ALA A 30 -8.43 -12.14 6.16
CA ALA A 30 -9.59 -11.32 5.84
C ALA A 30 -9.19 -9.97 5.21
N LEU A 31 -8.16 -9.31 5.74
CA LEU A 31 -7.62 -8.08 5.18
C LEU A 31 -6.95 -8.32 3.83
N GLU A 32 -6.21 -9.41 3.66
CA GLU A 32 -5.63 -9.78 2.37
C GLU A 32 -6.72 -10.01 1.32
N LYS A 33 -7.77 -10.77 1.67
CA LYS A 33 -8.89 -11.02 0.76
C LYS A 33 -9.57 -9.71 0.34
N GLU A 34 -9.85 -8.84 1.30
CA GLU A 34 -10.44 -7.54 1.03
C GLU A 34 -9.53 -6.68 0.14
N TYR A 35 -8.22 -6.67 0.41
CA TYR A 35 -7.25 -5.94 -0.38
C TYR A 35 -7.24 -6.42 -1.84
N GLN A 36 -7.11 -7.72 -2.07
CA GLN A 36 -7.10 -8.26 -3.43
C GLN A 36 -8.42 -8.00 -4.18
N GLN A 37 -9.56 -7.99 -3.48
CA GLN A 37 -10.85 -7.60 -4.06
C GLN A 37 -10.90 -6.11 -4.42
N ALA A 38 -10.42 -5.23 -3.53
CA ALA A 38 -10.38 -3.79 -3.77
C ALA A 38 -9.44 -3.43 -4.93
N ARG A 39 -8.33 -4.16 -5.08
CA ARG A 39 -7.34 -3.96 -6.14
C ARG A 39 -7.89 -4.14 -7.56
N VAL A 40 -8.96 -4.92 -7.73
CA VAL A 40 -9.62 -5.05 -9.04
C VAL A 40 -10.09 -3.69 -9.58
N LEU A 41 -10.29 -2.70 -8.70
CA LEU A 41 -10.66 -1.33 -9.06
C LEU A 41 -9.47 -0.45 -9.49
N GLU A 42 -8.22 -0.88 -9.37
CA GLU A 42 -7.02 -0.09 -9.73
C GLU A 42 -7.09 0.48 -11.15
N PRO A 43 -7.43 -0.30 -12.21
CA PRO A 43 -7.53 0.26 -13.56
C PRO A 43 -8.65 1.31 -13.69
N ALA A 44 -9.77 1.10 -13.00
CA ALA A 44 -10.88 2.05 -13.00
C ALA A 44 -10.51 3.35 -12.25
N LEU A 45 -9.76 3.25 -11.16
CA LEU A 45 -9.25 4.42 -10.43
C LEU A 45 -8.21 5.18 -11.24
N LEU A 46 -7.33 4.49 -11.96
CA LEU A 46 -6.39 5.11 -12.90
C LEU A 46 -7.12 5.92 -13.97
N ALA A 47 -8.13 5.32 -14.61
CA ALA A 47 -8.98 5.99 -15.59
C ALA A 47 -9.68 7.23 -14.98
N TYR A 48 -10.30 7.04 -13.81
CA TYR A 48 -11.06 8.10 -13.12
C TYR A 48 -10.19 9.32 -12.74
N TYR A 49 -8.93 9.12 -12.37
CA TYR A 49 -8.03 10.21 -11.98
C TYR A 49 -7.10 10.70 -13.10
N GLY A 50 -7.00 9.95 -14.20
CA GLY A 50 -6.12 10.27 -15.33
C GLY A 50 -6.75 11.12 -16.43
N ASP A 51 -8.09 11.07 -16.59
CA ASP A 51 -8.79 11.78 -17.66
C ASP A 51 -10.03 12.53 -17.12
N PRO A 52 -10.08 13.88 -17.18
CA PRO A 52 -11.24 14.67 -16.78
C PRO A 52 -12.54 14.33 -17.53
N GLN A 53 -12.48 13.96 -18.82
CA GLN A 53 -13.68 13.61 -19.60
C GLN A 53 -14.24 12.27 -19.13
N GLN A 54 -13.36 11.26 -19.01
CA GLN A 54 -13.73 9.95 -18.50
C GLN A 54 -14.27 10.02 -17.07
N ARG A 55 -13.66 10.87 -16.23
CA ARG A 55 -14.16 11.15 -14.88
C ARG A 55 -15.61 11.66 -14.90
N ALA A 56 -15.94 12.61 -15.76
CA ALA A 56 -17.30 13.16 -15.87
C ALA A 56 -18.33 12.13 -16.37
N GLU A 57 -17.91 11.16 -17.19
CA GLU A 57 -18.74 10.02 -17.59
C GLU A 57 -18.96 9.05 -16.42
N MET A 58 -17.90 8.73 -15.68
CA MET A 58 -17.94 7.84 -14.53
C MET A 58 -18.74 8.43 -13.36
N ASP A 59 -18.68 9.75 -13.15
CA ASP A 59 -19.46 10.49 -12.15
C ASP A 59 -20.96 10.49 -12.47
N ARG A 60 -21.33 10.43 -13.75
CA ARG A 60 -22.73 10.26 -14.18
C ARG A 60 -23.23 8.84 -13.97
N ALA A 61 -22.37 7.83 -14.17
CA ALA A 61 -22.71 6.42 -13.99
C ALA A 61 -22.73 5.99 -12.51
N ALA A 62 -21.91 6.62 -11.66
CA ALA A 62 -21.80 6.36 -10.24
C ALA A 62 -21.38 7.63 -9.50
N SER A 63 -21.87 7.84 -8.28
CA SER A 63 -21.58 9.08 -7.57
C SER A 63 -20.07 9.27 -7.30
N PRO A 64 -19.56 10.52 -7.33
CA PRO A 64 -18.15 10.82 -7.01
C PRO A 64 -17.72 10.27 -5.64
N ASP A 65 -18.63 10.22 -4.67
CA ASP A 65 -18.38 9.68 -3.34
C ASP A 65 -18.07 8.18 -3.34
N LYS A 66 -18.63 7.41 -4.27
CA LYS A 66 -18.33 5.98 -4.40
C LYS A 66 -16.86 5.79 -4.80
N TRP A 67 -16.38 6.57 -5.77
CA TRP A 67 -14.99 6.53 -6.23
C TRP A 67 -14.02 6.96 -5.13
N ARG A 68 -14.34 8.05 -4.41
CA ARG A 68 -13.53 8.51 -3.28
C ARG A 68 -13.45 7.48 -2.16
N ARG A 69 -14.56 6.82 -1.81
CA ARG A 69 -14.54 5.75 -0.79
C ARG A 69 -13.73 4.54 -1.22
N ALA A 70 -13.85 4.13 -2.49
CA ALA A 70 -13.07 3.02 -3.04
C ALA A 70 -11.57 3.33 -3.03
N GLU A 71 -11.18 4.52 -3.48
CA GLU A 71 -9.80 5.00 -3.42
C GLU A 71 -9.28 5.00 -1.99
N THR A 72 -9.95 5.69 -1.07
CA THR A 72 -9.52 5.79 0.33
C THR A 72 -9.36 4.41 0.96
N ARG A 73 -10.29 3.48 0.71
CA ARG A 73 -10.21 2.14 1.28
C ARG A 73 -9.04 1.35 0.70
N LEU A 74 -8.84 1.42 -0.62
CA LEU A 74 -7.72 0.76 -1.28
C LEU A 74 -6.38 1.32 -0.79
N ASP A 75 -6.25 2.65 -0.68
CA ASP A 75 -5.02 3.29 -0.21
C ASP A 75 -4.68 2.91 1.24
N LEU A 76 -5.69 2.84 2.11
CA LEU A 76 -5.49 2.38 3.48
C LEU A 76 -5.01 0.92 3.54
N LEU A 77 -5.64 0.03 2.77
CA LEU A 77 -5.24 -1.39 2.72
C LEU A 77 -3.84 -1.57 2.11
N ARG A 78 -3.56 -0.86 1.01
CA ARG A 78 -2.25 -0.85 0.33
C ARG A 78 -1.15 -0.36 1.26
N PHE A 79 -1.38 0.75 1.96
CA PHE A 79 -0.43 1.30 2.91
C PHE A 79 -0.22 0.35 4.09
N ALA A 80 -1.29 -0.24 4.61
CA ALA A 80 -1.18 -1.19 5.70
C ALA A 80 -0.35 -2.42 5.34
N ARG A 81 -0.61 -3.03 4.18
CA ARG A 81 0.15 -4.17 3.67
C ARG A 81 1.63 -3.83 3.46
N LEU A 82 1.92 -2.63 2.94
CA LEU A 82 3.27 -2.14 2.80
C LEU A 82 3.97 -1.97 4.16
N CYS A 83 3.34 -1.31 5.13
CA CYS A 83 3.92 -1.10 6.46
C CYS A 83 4.29 -2.41 7.16
N HIS A 84 3.47 -3.46 7.02
CA HIS A 84 3.79 -4.78 7.58
C HIS A 84 5.08 -5.37 6.99
N TYR A 85 5.32 -5.19 5.69
CA TYR A 85 6.61 -5.52 5.09
C TYR A 85 7.74 -4.62 5.60
N LEU A 86 7.53 -3.30 5.70
CA LEU A 86 8.55 -2.34 6.12
C LEU A 86 9.05 -2.56 7.56
N ARG A 87 8.20 -3.06 8.46
CA ARG A 87 8.60 -3.45 9.83
C ARG A 87 9.63 -4.61 9.82
N VAL A 88 9.56 -5.49 8.83
CA VAL A 88 10.51 -6.61 8.66
C VAL A 88 11.78 -6.16 7.94
N ARG A 89 11.65 -5.30 6.92
CA ARG A 89 12.76 -4.79 6.07
C ARG A 89 13.85 -4.05 6.84
N SER A 90 13.49 -3.39 7.94
CA SER A 90 14.28 -2.34 8.60
C SER A 90 14.47 -1.09 7.70
N PRO A 91 14.53 0.10 8.30
CA PRO A 91 14.78 1.34 7.56
C PRO A 91 16.24 1.46 7.12
N ASP A 92 16.47 2.12 5.99
CA ASP A 92 17.81 2.47 5.50
C ASP A 92 18.44 3.61 6.31
N ALA A 93 17.61 4.50 6.88
CA ALA A 93 18.02 5.52 7.83
C ALA A 93 16.88 5.90 8.79
N ASN A 94 17.23 6.50 9.92
CA ASN A 94 16.28 7.05 10.87
C ASN A 94 16.64 8.50 11.19
N ILE A 95 15.68 9.42 11.07
CA ILE A 95 15.83 10.84 11.39
C ILE A 95 15.01 11.16 12.63
N GLY A 96 15.67 11.67 13.67
CA GLY A 96 15.02 12.14 14.90
C GLY A 96 14.16 11.08 15.61
N TYR A 97 14.50 9.80 15.46
CA TYR A 97 13.80 8.64 16.05
C TYR A 97 12.32 8.51 15.69
N SER A 98 11.84 9.29 14.73
CA SER A 98 10.42 9.43 14.41
C SER A 98 10.11 9.38 12.92
N ILE A 99 11.12 9.51 12.05
CA ILE A 99 11.00 9.33 10.60
C ILE A 99 11.93 8.21 10.15
N PHE A 100 11.36 7.20 9.50
CA PHE A 100 12.05 6.07 8.91
C PHE A 100 12.18 6.26 7.39
N ILE A 101 13.40 6.15 6.88
CA ILE A 101 13.71 6.30 5.46
C ILE A 101 13.85 4.91 4.84
N TYR A 102 13.12 4.66 3.75
CA TYR A 102 13.14 3.41 3.00
C TYR A 102 13.43 3.68 1.52
N ARG A 103 14.49 3.11 0.96
CA ARG A 103 14.79 3.10 -0.48
C ARG A 103 14.24 1.82 -1.11
N LEU A 104 12.99 1.87 -1.57
CA LEU A 104 12.29 0.72 -2.12
C LEU A 104 12.57 0.54 -3.61
N THR A 105 12.96 -0.67 -3.98
CA THR A 105 13.15 -1.09 -5.37
C THR A 105 11.82 -1.38 -6.05
N ALA A 106 11.83 -1.48 -7.39
CA ALA A 106 10.65 -1.88 -8.16
C ALA A 106 10.13 -3.25 -7.76
N ALA A 107 11.02 -4.21 -7.49
CA ALA A 107 10.63 -5.55 -7.08
C ALA A 107 9.96 -5.54 -5.69
N GLU A 108 10.48 -4.75 -4.74
CA GLU A 108 9.88 -4.61 -3.41
C GLU A 108 8.51 -3.95 -3.51
N ILE A 109 8.36 -2.85 -4.26
CA ILE A 109 7.07 -2.19 -4.45
C ILE A 109 6.05 -3.12 -5.10
N ALA A 110 6.44 -3.79 -6.19
CA ALA A 110 5.59 -4.71 -6.91
C ALA A 110 5.11 -5.85 -5.98
N ALA A 111 6.02 -6.54 -5.28
CA ALA A 111 5.64 -7.63 -4.38
C ALA A 111 4.86 -7.14 -3.13
N ALA A 112 5.21 -5.97 -2.58
CA ALA A 112 4.56 -5.40 -1.41
C ALA A 112 3.11 -4.95 -1.67
N THR A 113 2.79 -4.54 -2.90
CA THR A 113 1.54 -3.83 -3.20
C THR A 113 0.75 -4.44 -4.35
N ALA A 114 1.38 -4.82 -5.46
CA ALA A 114 0.70 -5.38 -6.63
C ALA A 114 0.70 -6.92 -6.68
N GLY A 115 1.59 -7.57 -5.92
CA GLY A 115 1.76 -9.01 -5.91
C GLY A 115 0.64 -9.76 -5.19
N SER A 116 0.53 -11.04 -5.53
CA SER A 116 -0.27 -12.03 -4.81
C SER A 116 0.17 -12.17 -3.34
N LEU A 117 -0.67 -12.83 -2.53
CA LEU A 117 -0.30 -13.19 -1.14
C LEU A 117 0.99 -14.01 -1.10
N ALA A 118 1.18 -14.94 -2.03
CA ALA A 118 2.37 -15.79 -2.08
C ALA A 118 3.65 -14.97 -2.36
N GLU A 119 3.60 -14.01 -3.28
CA GLU A 119 4.73 -13.13 -3.59
C GLU A 119 5.08 -12.21 -2.41
N TRP A 120 4.06 -11.70 -1.71
CA TRP A 120 4.23 -10.88 -0.52
C TRP A 120 4.83 -11.67 0.65
N GLN A 121 4.35 -12.89 0.90
CA GLN A 121 4.91 -13.76 1.91
C GLN A 121 6.36 -14.12 1.59
N ALA A 122 6.65 -14.49 0.34
CA ALA A 122 8.02 -14.78 -0.08
C ALA A 122 8.94 -13.57 0.04
N LEU A 123 8.44 -12.34 -0.19
CA LEU A 123 9.18 -11.11 0.07
C LEU A 123 9.53 -10.97 1.55
N ILE A 124 8.56 -11.16 2.44
CA ILE A 124 8.76 -11.09 3.90
C ILE A 124 9.78 -12.13 4.34
N ASP A 125 9.62 -13.40 3.95
CA ASP A 125 10.47 -14.50 4.40
C ASP A 125 11.93 -14.30 3.96
N ARG A 126 12.15 -13.92 2.70
CA ARG A 126 13.49 -13.61 2.18
C ARG A 126 14.14 -12.44 2.94
N THR A 127 13.34 -11.45 3.31
CA THR A 127 13.82 -10.25 4.01
C THR A 127 14.16 -10.55 5.46
N ALA A 128 13.29 -11.31 6.16
CA ALA A 128 13.56 -11.79 7.51
C ALA A 128 14.82 -12.66 7.56
N GLY A 129 14.98 -13.60 6.61
CA GLY A 129 16.14 -14.48 6.54
C GLY A 129 17.47 -13.77 6.25
N ARG A 130 17.46 -12.60 5.59
CA ARG A 130 18.64 -11.75 5.42
C ARG A 130 19.06 -11.04 6.71
N ARG A 131 18.15 -10.84 7.65
CA ARG A 131 18.40 -10.17 8.94
C ARG A 131 19.02 -11.09 9.99
N SER A 132 18.86 -12.41 9.81
CA SER A 132 19.39 -13.44 10.72
C SER A 132 20.80 -13.92 10.37
N ARG A 133 21.43 -13.35 9.32
CA ARG A 133 22.81 -13.62 8.91
C ARG A 133 23.67 -12.40 9.19
#